data_AF-A0A3P8I6B1-F1
#
_entry.id   AF-A0A3P8I6B1-F1
#
_cell.length_a   1.000
_cell.length_b   1.000
_cell.length_c   1.000
_cell.angle_alpha   90.00
_cell.angle_beta   90.00
_cell.angle_gamma   90.00
#
_symmetry.space_group_name_H-M   'P 1'
#
loop_
_entity.id
_entity.type
_entity.pdbx_description
1 polymer ?
#
loop_
_entity_poly.entity_id
_entity_poly.type
_entity_poly.pdbx_seq_one_letter_code
_entity_poly.pdbx_strand_id
1 'polypeptide(L)'
;MEVETACDCPTCDKLPQPDYSYTPSPRCQSRGYLHCGSCQCQPGYSGDFCECSTETTAGGEAALIAQCTAPGDKEPCSGRGRCICGKCKCNLARYEGPYCECDRHGCKRASDDNQVCGGPQRGTCNCDGTCVCKPGYTGDRCDCMESEKQCIDPNNPTGPKCSGHGVCDCGQCFCNSGYTGHLCNEIQGGESALCTDRDVEKCVLCLRDSLVKAFDERESQSSSDGTTPSSSPAARRTTVLPGSGENELIIVDSSVYASPEYAAAALTCSAACNGTVIDTSRVKLVDSSEQKDDSNLCIIYTDDNCRVFFTYRYSDAIYLNRKVDLNIIRKSECVETINILYIVLGVIAGIVVGGLILLLIYKLVITIDDRRELAKFEQQGQNMRWEMAENPIFESPTTKVINPTYEETGY
;
A
#
# COMPACT_ATOMS: atom_id res chain seq x y z
N MET A 1 20.01 58.04 30.45
CA MET A 1 20.43 56.65 30.71
C MET A 1 21.92 56.63 30.44
N GLU A 2 22.73 56.67 31.49
CA GLU A 2 24.18 56.53 31.35
C GLU A 2 24.50 55.03 31.32
N VAL A 3 25.28 54.63 30.32
CA VAL A 3 25.73 53.26 30.12
C VAL A 3 27.19 53.23 30.56
N GLU A 4 27.46 52.58 31.70
CA GLU A 4 28.82 52.29 32.13
C GLU A 4 29.22 50.89 31.65
N THR A 5 30.37 50.81 30.99
CA THR A 5 30.95 49.53 30.56
C THR A 5 31.80 48.94 31.68
N ALA A 6 31.39 47.79 32.21
CA ALA A 6 32.19 47.03 33.16
C ALA A 6 33.26 46.20 32.43
N CYS A 7 34.31 46.86 31.96
CA CYS A 7 35.46 46.21 31.32
C CYS A 7 36.48 45.68 32.34
N ASP A 8 36.48 46.25 33.55
CA ASP A 8 37.46 45.95 34.57
C ASP A 8 37.04 44.76 35.43
N CYS A 9 37.99 43.91 35.77
CA CYS A 9 37.77 42.78 36.66
C CYS A 9 38.03 43.25 38.11
N PRO A 10 36.99 43.46 38.93
CA PRO A 10 37.06 44.22 40.19
C PRO A 10 37.99 43.62 41.26
N THR A 11 38.35 42.35 41.11
CA THR A 11 39.25 41.60 42.01
C THR A 11 40.65 41.44 41.40
N CYS A 12 40.75 41.48 40.08
CA CYS A 12 41.94 41.14 39.29
C CYS A 12 42.87 42.35 39.16
N ASP A 13 42.31 43.49 38.79
CA ASP A 13 43.07 44.72 38.50
C ASP A 13 43.59 45.40 39.77
N LYS A 14 43.12 44.94 40.94
CA LYS A 14 43.59 45.36 42.27
C LYS A 14 44.73 44.49 42.79
N LEU A 15 45.05 43.37 42.14
CA LEU A 15 46.23 42.58 42.49
C LEU A 15 47.49 43.35 42.05
N PRO A 16 48.60 43.23 42.79
CA PRO A 16 49.87 43.80 42.36
C PRO A 16 50.20 43.24 40.97
N GLN A 17 50.46 44.14 40.01
CA GLN A 17 50.97 43.69 38.72
C GLN A 17 52.28 42.96 38.93
N PRO A 18 52.54 41.90 38.17
CA PRO A 18 53.72 41.08 38.39
C PRO A 18 54.94 41.90 37.99
N ASP A 19 55.75 42.25 38.98
CA ASP A 19 57.06 42.84 38.77
C ASP A 19 58.05 41.70 38.42
N TYR A 20 58.94 41.93 37.45
CA TYR A 20 59.96 40.96 37.02
C TYR A 20 60.97 40.57 38.12
N SER A 21 60.79 41.11 39.33
CA SER A 21 61.49 40.77 40.57
C SER A 21 60.92 39.54 41.30
N TYR A 22 59.73 39.05 40.94
CA TYR A 22 59.11 37.86 41.56
C TYR A 22 59.59 36.54 40.96
N THR A 23 59.55 35.48 41.77
CA THR A 23 59.90 34.12 41.33
C THR A 23 58.92 33.62 40.26
N PRO A 24 59.42 33.13 39.11
CA PRO A 24 58.57 32.62 38.04
C PRO A 24 57.68 31.47 38.52
N SER A 25 56.42 31.49 38.12
CA SER A 25 55.45 30.47 38.54
C SER A 25 55.73 29.13 37.86
N PRO A 26 55.80 28.01 38.61
CA PRO A 26 55.90 26.67 38.01
C PRO A 26 54.73 26.35 37.07
N ARG A 27 53.56 26.98 37.28
CA ARG A 27 52.38 26.82 36.42
C ARG A 27 52.56 27.46 35.03
N CYS A 28 53.45 28.44 34.92
CA CYS A 28 53.84 29.10 33.67
C CYS A 28 55.23 28.63 33.21
N GLN A 29 55.53 27.35 33.45
CA GLN A 29 56.81 26.70 33.15
C GLN A 29 58.05 27.40 33.70
N SER A 30 57.89 28.17 34.78
CA SER A 30 58.95 29.01 35.35
C SER A 30 59.54 30.02 34.34
N ARG A 31 58.77 30.37 33.30
CA ARG A 31 59.10 31.33 32.23
C ARG A 31 58.10 32.49 32.15
N GLY A 32 57.31 32.62 33.20
CA GLY A 32 56.25 33.61 33.31
C GLY A 32 55.68 33.64 34.72
N TYR A 33 54.74 34.55 34.93
CA TYR A 33 54.09 34.79 36.21
C TYR A 33 52.59 34.64 36.05
N LEU A 34 51.97 33.99 37.03
CA LEU A 34 50.53 33.77 37.02
C LEU A 34 49.83 35.02 37.56
N HIS A 35 49.12 35.73 36.70
CA HIS A 35 48.31 36.88 37.06
C HIS A 35 46.84 36.58 36.75
N CYS A 36 46.01 36.59 37.78
CA CYS A 36 44.57 36.46 37.64
C CYS A 36 44.11 35.23 36.83
N GLY A 37 44.78 34.09 37.02
CA GLY A 37 44.45 32.83 36.36
C GLY A 37 45.04 32.66 34.95
N SER A 38 45.75 33.66 34.43
CA SER A 38 46.50 33.60 33.17
C SER A 38 48.00 33.74 33.39
N CYS A 39 48.82 33.20 32.49
CA CYS A 39 50.26 33.42 32.53
C CYS A 39 50.61 34.66 31.72
N GLN A 40 51.27 35.64 32.34
CA GLN A 40 52.04 36.62 31.59
C GLN A 40 53.47 36.09 31.42
N CYS A 41 53.87 35.97 30.17
CA CYS A 41 55.17 35.40 29.81
C CYS A 41 56.28 36.43 29.87
N GLN A 42 57.47 35.97 30.23
CA GLN A 42 58.67 36.79 30.12
C GLN A 42 58.98 37.08 28.63
N PRO A 43 59.71 38.17 28.34
CA PRO A 43 60.17 38.45 26.98
C PRO A 43 60.89 37.23 26.40
N GLY A 44 60.59 36.90 25.14
CA GLY A 44 61.13 35.69 24.51
C GLY A 44 60.28 34.43 24.70
N TYR A 45 59.15 34.50 25.43
CA TYR A 45 58.23 33.39 25.62
C TYR A 45 56.77 33.76 25.31
N SER A 46 55.98 32.79 24.83
CA SER A 46 54.55 32.96 24.53
C SER A 46 53.76 31.66 24.75
N GLY A 47 52.43 31.73 24.65
CA GLY A 47 51.51 30.61 24.92
C GLY A 47 50.80 30.72 26.27
N ASP A 48 49.73 29.94 26.46
CA ASP A 48 48.87 29.99 27.65
C ASP A 48 49.63 29.70 28.96
N PHE A 49 50.73 28.96 28.87
CA PHE A 49 51.59 28.58 29.98
C PHE A 49 53.07 28.96 29.76
N CYS A 50 53.34 29.88 28.82
CA CYS A 50 54.69 30.31 28.44
C CYS A 50 55.59 29.17 27.92
N GLU A 51 54.97 28.22 27.23
CA GLU A 51 55.60 27.01 26.71
C GLU A 51 56.40 27.24 25.42
N CYS A 52 56.12 28.32 24.70
CA CYS A 52 56.75 28.62 23.41
C CYS A 52 57.92 29.58 23.60
N SER A 53 59.04 29.33 22.91
CA SER A 53 60.15 30.29 22.83
C SER A 53 60.04 31.10 21.54
N THR A 54 59.92 32.42 21.65
CA THR A 54 59.83 33.33 20.52
C THR A 54 61.21 33.75 19.99
N GLU A 55 62.30 33.43 20.69
CA GLU A 55 63.68 33.71 20.25
C GLU A 55 64.12 32.86 19.05
N THR A 56 63.52 31.68 18.87
CA THR A 56 63.85 30.77 17.75
C THR A 56 63.04 31.04 16.48
N THR A 57 62.05 31.93 16.54
CA THR A 57 61.11 32.16 15.43
C THR A 57 61.19 33.62 14.98
N ALA A 58 61.78 33.85 13.80
CA ALA A 58 61.87 35.18 13.20
C ALA A 58 60.47 35.77 12.95
N GLY A 59 59.96 36.58 13.88
CA GLY A 59 58.66 37.26 13.75
C GLY A 59 57.73 37.21 14.97
N GLY A 60 58.15 36.61 16.10
CA GLY A 60 57.39 36.68 17.35
C GLY A 60 56.04 35.95 17.32
N GLU A 61 55.07 36.40 18.13
CA GLU A 61 53.79 35.73 18.35
C GLU A 61 52.88 35.70 17.10
N ALA A 62 52.88 36.78 16.30
CA ALA A 62 52.12 36.83 15.06
C ALA A 62 52.60 35.79 14.03
N ALA A 63 53.91 35.49 13.98
CA ALA A 63 54.47 34.46 13.12
C ALA A 63 54.08 33.04 13.57
N LEU A 64 53.92 32.82 14.88
CA LEU A 64 53.42 31.55 15.42
C LEU A 64 51.94 31.35 15.07
N ILE A 65 51.11 32.39 15.19
CA ILE A 65 49.68 32.32 14.86
C ILE A 65 49.48 32.11 13.35
N ALA A 66 50.30 32.77 12.52
CA ALA A 66 50.27 32.58 11.07
C ALA A 66 50.59 31.13 10.66
N GLN A 67 51.48 30.43 11.37
CA GLN A 67 51.78 29.01 11.11
C GLN A 67 50.60 28.07 11.38
N CYS A 68 49.63 28.51 12.17
CA CYS A 68 48.41 27.77 12.48
C CYS A 68 47.21 28.15 11.58
N THR A 69 47.39 29.04 10.61
CA THR A 69 46.31 29.46 9.71
C THR A 69 46.56 28.88 8.33
N ALA A 70 45.62 28.08 7.84
CA ALA A 70 45.75 27.48 6.51
C ALA A 70 45.67 28.57 5.42
N PRO A 71 46.34 28.39 4.27
CA PRO A 71 46.30 29.37 3.19
C PRO A 71 44.88 29.52 2.63
N GLY A 72 44.27 30.69 2.86
CA GLY A 72 42.90 31.00 2.45
C GLY A 72 41.89 31.02 3.61
N ASP A 73 42.27 30.50 4.79
CA ASP A 73 41.45 30.58 5.99
C ASP A 73 41.68 31.89 6.75
N LYS A 74 40.62 32.36 7.41
CA LYS A 74 40.64 33.58 8.24
C LYS A 74 40.94 33.30 9.70
N GLU A 75 40.68 32.08 10.16
CA GLU A 75 40.82 31.68 11.55
C GLU A 75 41.95 30.66 11.73
N PRO A 76 42.77 30.79 12.78
CA PRO A 76 43.77 29.79 13.11
C PRO A 76 43.08 28.47 13.50
N CYS A 77 43.67 27.35 13.07
CA CYS A 77 43.18 26.00 13.33
C CYS A 77 41.72 25.78 12.91
N SER A 78 41.29 26.43 11.82
CA SER A 78 39.94 26.34 11.26
C SER A 78 38.81 26.67 12.28
N GLY A 79 39.13 27.42 13.34
CA GLY A 79 38.21 27.68 14.46
C GLY A 79 37.90 26.45 15.34
N ARG A 80 38.56 25.31 15.11
CA ARG A 80 38.28 24.00 15.73
C ARG A 80 39.38 23.52 16.66
N GLY A 81 40.40 24.35 16.89
CA GLY A 81 41.52 24.04 17.77
C GLY A 81 42.17 25.29 18.36
N ARG A 82 43.12 25.07 19.27
CA ARG A 82 44.01 26.11 19.79
C ARG A 82 45.37 26.02 19.12
N CYS A 83 45.92 27.16 18.71
CA CYS A 83 47.28 27.24 18.20
C CYS A 83 48.28 27.26 19.37
N ILE A 84 49.16 26.27 19.43
CA ILE A 84 50.19 26.14 20.46
C ILE A 84 51.54 26.03 19.75
N CYS A 85 52.38 27.05 19.90
CA CYS A 85 53.73 27.11 19.32
C CYS A 85 53.80 26.84 17.81
N GLY A 86 52.86 27.39 17.03
CA GLY A 86 52.80 27.20 15.58
C GLY A 86 52.21 25.85 15.13
N LYS A 87 51.63 25.07 16.05
CA LYS A 87 50.91 23.83 15.75
C LYS A 87 49.50 23.86 16.31
N CYS A 88 48.54 23.33 15.55
CA CYS A 88 47.18 23.24 16.03
C CYS A 88 46.96 22.03 16.93
N LYS A 89 46.34 22.29 18.09
CA LYS A 89 45.78 21.27 18.96
C LYS A 89 44.26 21.32 18.86
N CYS A 90 43.67 20.32 18.21
CA CYS A 90 42.24 20.28 17.98
C CYS A 90 41.45 20.12 19.29
N ASN A 91 40.32 20.82 19.39
CA ASN A 91 39.51 20.85 20.61
C ASN A 91 38.84 19.50 20.90
N LEU A 92 38.51 18.75 19.85
CA LEU A 92 37.88 17.43 19.92
C LEU A 92 38.68 16.44 19.09
N ALA A 93 38.77 15.19 19.56
CA ALA A 93 39.45 14.10 18.84
C ALA A 93 38.79 13.73 17.50
N ARG A 94 37.61 14.28 17.19
CA ARG A 94 36.96 14.13 15.88
C ARG A 94 37.61 14.96 14.79
N TYR A 95 38.32 16.03 15.16
CA TYR A 95 38.96 16.90 14.20
C TYR A 95 40.41 16.47 14.00
N GLU A 96 40.80 16.33 12.74
CA GLU A 96 42.12 15.87 12.33
C GLU A 96 42.73 16.86 11.32
N GLY A 97 44.02 16.67 11.04
CA GLY A 97 44.78 17.53 10.14
C GLY A 97 45.66 18.57 10.84
N PRO A 98 46.68 19.11 10.14
CA PRO A 98 47.60 20.11 10.68
C PRO A 98 46.91 21.40 11.15
N TYR A 99 45.71 21.69 10.63
CA TYR A 99 44.93 22.88 10.94
C TYR A 99 43.55 22.53 11.53
N CYS A 100 43.33 21.29 11.98
CA CYS A 100 42.03 20.81 12.48
C CYS A 100 40.88 21.00 11.48
N GLU A 101 41.20 20.97 10.19
CA GLU A 101 40.31 21.25 9.08
C GLU A 101 39.38 20.07 8.79
N CYS A 102 39.82 18.84 9.10
CA CYS A 102 39.09 17.61 8.79
C CYS A 102 38.14 17.24 9.92
N ASP A 103 36.89 16.89 9.60
CA ASP A 103 35.95 16.31 10.57
C ASP A 103 35.69 14.84 10.26
N ARG A 104 36.15 13.96 11.13
CA ARG A 104 36.00 12.50 11.00
C ARG A 104 34.54 12.03 11.08
N HIS A 105 33.64 12.86 11.60
CA HIS A 105 32.20 12.61 11.61
C HIS A 105 31.43 13.40 10.56
N GLY A 106 32.13 14.11 9.66
CA GLY A 106 31.53 14.90 8.59
C GLY A 106 30.92 14.05 7.47
N CYS A 107 31.33 12.78 7.34
CA CYS A 107 30.79 11.89 6.34
C CYS A 107 29.44 11.27 6.74
N LYS A 108 28.73 10.72 5.73
CA LYS A 108 27.47 10.00 5.91
C LYS A 108 27.68 8.70 6.72
N ARG A 109 26.66 8.32 7.50
CA ARG A 109 26.66 7.12 8.35
C ARG A 109 25.97 5.96 7.65
N ALA A 110 26.50 4.75 7.63
CA ALA A 110 25.85 3.60 7.01
C ALA A 110 24.42 3.35 7.54
N SER A 111 23.53 2.82 6.70
CA SER A 111 22.11 2.65 7.05
C SER A 111 21.85 1.47 8.00
N ASP A 112 22.74 0.48 8.01
CA ASP A 112 22.63 -0.76 8.79
C ASP A 112 23.10 -0.61 10.23
N ASP A 113 24.27 0.01 10.46
CA ASP A 113 24.91 0.11 11.79
C ASP A 113 25.09 1.56 12.29
N ASN A 114 24.67 2.54 11.49
CA ASN A 114 24.78 3.97 11.78
C ASN A 114 26.23 4.45 12.04
N GLN A 115 27.24 3.70 11.58
CA GLN A 115 28.65 4.09 11.68
C GLN A 115 29.08 4.94 10.48
N VAL A 116 29.96 5.92 10.72
CA VAL A 116 30.47 6.79 9.64
C VAL A 116 31.22 5.94 8.60
N CYS A 117 30.80 6.01 7.33
CA CYS A 117 31.31 5.19 6.23
C CYS A 117 31.27 3.66 6.49
N GLY A 118 30.25 3.16 7.20
CA GLY A 118 30.13 1.75 7.56
C GLY A 118 31.18 1.27 8.57
N GLY A 119 31.84 2.23 9.24
CA GLY A 119 32.89 1.97 10.20
C GLY A 119 34.25 1.67 9.56
N PRO A 120 35.30 1.53 10.38
CA PRO A 120 36.68 1.41 9.91
C PRO A 120 36.97 0.12 9.15
N GLN A 121 36.05 -0.86 9.15
CA GLN A 121 36.18 -2.12 8.40
C GLN A 121 35.61 -2.01 6.98
N ARG A 122 34.74 -1.05 6.71
CA ARG A 122 34.06 -0.90 5.41
C ARG A 122 34.52 0.33 4.64
N GLY A 123 34.86 1.41 5.33
CA GLY A 123 35.29 2.64 4.68
C GLY A 123 36.13 3.55 5.57
N THR A 124 36.69 4.59 4.95
CA THR A 124 37.38 5.67 5.64
C THR A 124 36.80 7.00 5.17
N CYS A 125 36.54 7.91 6.12
CA CYS A 125 36.01 9.24 5.84
C CYS A 125 37.15 10.18 5.41
N ASN A 126 37.02 10.80 4.24
CA ASN A 126 37.90 11.86 3.79
C ASN A 126 37.45 13.22 4.35
N CYS A 127 38.38 14.17 4.39
CA CYS A 127 38.14 15.52 4.93
C CYS A 127 37.13 16.33 4.13
N ASP A 128 36.86 15.97 2.88
CA ASP A 128 35.84 16.57 2.01
C ASP A 128 34.41 16.04 2.30
N GLY A 129 34.27 15.13 3.26
CA GLY A 129 33.00 14.52 3.62
C GLY A 129 32.63 13.31 2.76
N THR A 130 33.53 12.83 1.90
CA THR A 130 33.31 11.63 1.08
C THR A 130 33.81 10.37 1.77
N CYS A 131 33.10 9.26 1.58
CA CYS A 131 33.53 7.95 2.08
C CYS A 131 34.33 7.22 1.01
N VAL A 132 35.56 6.82 1.35
CA VAL A 132 36.38 5.91 0.54
C VAL A 132 36.13 4.49 1.02
N CYS A 133 35.45 3.70 0.22
CA CYS A 133 35.11 2.33 0.58
C CYS A 133 36.32 1.40 0.40
N LYS A 134 36.42 0.43 1.32
CA LYS A 134 37.40 -0.65 1.24
C LYS A 134 36.94 -1.69 0.20
N PRO A 135 37.87 -2.50 -0.33
CA PRO A 135 37.54 -3.53 -1.32
C PRO A 135 36.40 -4.43 -0.84
N GLY A 136 35.40 -4.66 -1.71
CA GLY A 136 34.21 -5.43 -1.35
C GLY A 136 33.06 -4.60 -0.79
N TYR A 137 33.20 -3.27 -0.67
CA TYR A 137 32.14 -2.35 -0.27
C TYR A 137 32.01 -1.19 -1.27
N THR A 138 30.79 -0.74 -1.49
CA THR A 138 30.43 0.33 -2.44
C THR A 138 29.33 1.24 -1.87
N GLY A 139 28.96 2.27 -2.63
CA GLY A 139 28.00 3.29 -2.24
C GLY A 139 28.64 4.51 -1.57
N ASP A 140 27.89 5.59 -1.44
CA ASP A 140 28.34 6.85 -0.84
C ASP A 140 28.49 6.78 0.69
N ARG A 141 28.01 5.69 1.31
CA ARG A 141 28.08 5.42 2.75
C ARG A 141 28.88 4.15 3.08
N CYS A 142 29.41 3.46 2.07
CA CYS A 142 30.09 2.15 2.18
C CYS A 142 29.30 1.09 2.94
N ASP A 143 27.96 1.16 2.88
CA ASP A 143 27.04 0.21 3.49
C ASP A 143 26.72 -0.97 2.57
N CYS A 144 26.91 -0.81 1.26
CA CYS A 144 26.62 -1.83 0.27
C CYS A 144 27.81 -2.78 0.07
N MET A 145 27.60 -4.10 0.12
CA MET A 145 28.65 -5.08 -0.19
C MET A 145 28.68 -5.33 -1.72
N GLU A 146 29.87 -5.29 -2.33
CA GLU A 146 30.06 -5.60 -3.77
C GLU A 146 29.90 -7.10 -4.06
N SER A 147 30.14 -7.95 -3.06
CA SER A 147 30.06 -9.39 -3.23
C SER A 147 28.60 -9.85 -3.28
N GLU A 148 28.22 -10.47 -4.39
CA GLU A 148 26.88 -11.04 -4.59
C GLU A 148 26.78 -12.48 -4.04
N LYS A 149 27.82 -12.94 -3.32
CA LYS A 149 27.91 -14.31 -2.79
C LYS A 149 26.77 -14.64 -1.82
N GLN A 150 26.28 -13.65 -1.08
CA GLN A 150 25.17 -13.81 -0.14
C GLN A 150 23.81 -14.04 -0.84
N CYS A 151 23.74 -13.72 -2.14
CA CYS A 151 22.56 -13.92 -2.97
C CYS A 151 22.61 -15.24 -3.76
N ILE A 152 23.63 -16.08 -3.57
CA ILE A 152 23.77 -17.37 -4.25
C ILE A 152 23.48 -18.48 -3.26
N ASP A 153 22.65 -19.45 -3.63
CA ASP A 153 22.35 -20.61 -2.78
C ASP A 153 23.61 -21.45 -2.54
N PRO A 154 24.04 -21.63 -1.27
CA PRO A 154 25.19 -22.47 -0.94
C PRO A 154 25.06 -23.92 -1.44
N ASN A 155 23.84 -24.42 -1.58
CA ASN A 155 23.55 -25.78 -2.06
C ASN A 155 23.53 -25.87 -3.59
N ASN A 156 23.35 -24.73 -4.28
CA ASN A 156 23.35 -24.65 -5.74
C ASN A 156 24.17 -23.42 -6.21
N PRO A 157 25.50 -23.45 -6.09
CA PRO A 157 26.37 -22.32 -6.41
C PRO A 157 26.42 -21.99 -7.92
N THR A 158 25.96 -22.90 -8.77
CA THR A 158 25.79 -22.68 -10.22
C THR A 158 24.44 -22.08 -10.59
N GLY A 159 23.53 -21.95 -9.62
CA GLY A 159 22.18 -21.42 -9.84
C GLY A 159 22.15 -19.91 -10.06
N PRO A 160 21.02 -19.39 -10.57
CA PRO A 160 20.78 -17.94 -10.65
C PRO A 160 20.74 -17.32 -9.25
N LYS A 161 21.19 -16.07 -9.14
CA LYS A 161 21.13 -15.29 -7.89
C LYS A 161 19.67 -15.15 -7.44
N CYS A 162 19.44 -15.15 -6.13
CA CYS A 162 18.11 -15.07 -5.53
C CYS A 162 17.15 -16.13 -6.08
N SER A 163 17.69 -17.33 -6.35
CA SER A 163 16.96 -18.45 -6.96
C SER A 163 16.30 -18.13 -8.31
N GLY A 164 16.70 -17.04 -8.98
CA GLY A 164 16.05 -16.53 -10.19
C GLY A 164 14.73 -15.78 -9.94
N HIS A 165 14.33 -15.63 -8.68
CA HIS A 165 13.04 -15.04 -8.27
C HIS A 165 13.21 -13.70 -7.56
N GLY A 166 14.27 -12.95 -7.89
CA GLY A 166 14.51 -11.64 -7.29
C GLY A 166 15.79 -10.98 -7.81
N VAL A 167 16.03 -9.77 -7.32
CA VAL A 167 17.22 -8.98 -7.64
C VAL A 167 18.10 -8.91 -6.39
N CYS A 168 19.41 -9.18 -6.57
CA CYS A 168 20.40 -9.01 -5.51
C CYS A 168 20.80 -7.54 -5.44
N ASP A 169 20.52 -6.87 -4.33
CA ASP A 169 20.94 -5.50 -4.08
C ASP A 169 21.66 -5.44 -2.71
N CYS A 170 22.92 -5.00 -2.73
CA CYS A 170 23.80 -4.93 -1.56
C CYS A 170 23.96 -6.24 -0.74
N GLY A 171 23.92 -7.40 -1.41
CA GLY A 171 24.05 -8.72 -0.76
C GLY A 171 22.74 -9.25 -0.17
N GLN A 172 21.63 -8.54 -0.36
CA GLN A 172 20.30 -8.98 0.04
C GLN A 172 19.44 -9.23 -1.20
N CYS A 173 18.70 -10.34 -1.20
CA CYS A 173 17.74 -10.62 -2.26
C CYS A 173 16.42 -9.88 -2.01
N PHE A 174 16.03 -9.07 -3.00
CA PHE A 174 14.71 -8.47 -3.10
C PHE A 174 13.87 -9.37 -3.98
N CYS A 175 13.01 -10.15 -3.34
CA CYS A 175 12.21 -11.15 -4.01
C CYS A 175 11.09 -10.53 -4.84
N ASN A 176 10.84 -11.14 -6.00
CA ASN A 176 9.63 -10.95 -6.77
C ASN A 176 8.45 -11.38 -5.90
N SER A 177 7.26 -10.79 -6.12
CA SER A 177 6.11 -11.18 -5.31
C SER A 177 5.77 -12.66 -5.49
N GLY A 178 5.15 -13.23 -4.46
CA GLY A 178 4.95 -14.68 -4.37
C GLY A 178 6.16 -15.45 -3.85
N TYR A 179 7.34 -14.83 -3.75
CA TYR A 179 8.56 -15.46 -3.23
C TYR A 179 9.07 -14.76 -1.97
N THR A 180 9.50 -15.56 -1.00
CA THR A 180 10.07 -15.14 0.29
C THR A 180 11.31 -15.94 0.64
N GLY A 181 11.86 -15.64 1.81
CA GLY A 181 13.14 -16.20 2.25
C GLY A 181 14.32 -15.36 1.77
N HIS A 182 15.48 -15.57 2.38
CA HIS A 182 16.67 -14.75 2.10
C HIS A 182 17.22 -14.90 0.66
N LEU A 183 16.81 -15.96 -0.04
CA LEU A 183 17.19 -16.26 -1.42
C LEU A 183 15.98 -16.39 -2.36
N CYS A 184 14.79 -15.97 -1.93
CA CYS A 184 13.56 -16.06 -2.75
C CYS A 184 13.24 -17.51 -3.19
N ASN A 185 13.58 -18.48 -2.35
CA ASN A 185 13.38 -19.90 -2.60
C ASN A 185 12.09 -20.44 -1.98
N GLU A 186 11.45 -19.67 -1.10
CA GLU A 186 10.18 -20.03 -0.47
C GLU A 186 9.03 -19.41 -1.25
N ILE A 187 7.97 -20.15 -1.51
CA ILE A 187 6.75 -19.62 -2.13
C ILE A 187 5.84 -19.16 -1.00
N GLN A 188 5.48 -17.88 -0.99
CA GLN A 188 4.52 -17.35 -0.03
C GLN A 188 3.13 -17.87 -0.40
N GLY A 189 2.67 -18.91 0.30
CA GLY A 189 1.27 -19.33 0.32
C GLY A 189 0.36 -18.33 1.06
N GLY A 190 0.51 -17.04 0.76
CA GLY A 190 -0.21 -15.93 1.37
C GLY A 190 -0.04 -14.67 0.54
N GLU A 191 -1.16 -14.01 0.25
CA GLU A 191 -1.37 -12.83 -0.58
C GLU A 191 -0.16 -11.88 -0.65
N SER A 192 0.28 -11.56 -1.87
CA SER A 192 1.32 -10.55 -2.09
C SER A 192 0.92 -9.22 -1.46
N ALA A 193 1.84 -8.49 -0.82
CA ALA A 193 1.54 -7.23 -0.12
C ALA A 193 0.85 -6.15 -0.99
N LEU A 194 0.98 -6.24 -2.32
CA LEU A 194 0.28 -5.37 -3.27
C LEU A 194 -1.21 -5.71 -3.43
N CYS A 195 -1.58 -6.99 -3.25
CA CYS A 195 -2.97 -7.44 -3.35
C CYS A 195 -3.83 -6.97 -2.15
N THR A 196 -3.20 -6.63 -1.02
CA THR A 196 -3.87 -6.20 0.22
C THR A 196 -3.79 -4.70 0.47
N ASP A 197 -3.15 -3.94 -0.43
CA ASP A 197 -3.06 -2.49 -0.34
C ASP A 197 -4.37 -1.84 -0.83
N ARG A 198 -5.01 -1.09 0.07
CA ARG A 198 -6.29 -0.42 -0.17
C ARG A 198 -6.24 0.66 -1.25
N ASP A 199 -5.10 1.33 -1.43
CA ASP A 199 -4.97 2.39 -2.43
C ASP A 199 -4.67 1.80 -3.81
N VAL A 200 -3.98 0.65 -3.85
CA VAL A 200 -3.85 -0.17 -5.06
C VAL A 200 -5.21 -0.70 -5.50
N GLU A 201 -6.02 -1.22 -4.57
CA GLU A 201 -7.37 -1.72 -4.83
C GLU A 201 -8.25 -0.66 -5.52
N LYS A 202 -8.32 0.55 -4.96
CA LYS A 202 -9.11 1.66 -5.54
C LYS A 202 -8.62 2.06 -6.93
N CYS A 203 -7.30 2.12 -7.12
CA CYS A 203 -6.71 2.44 -8.41
C CYS A 203 -7.08 1.39 -9.48
N VAL A 204 -6.96 0.09 -9.16
CA VAL A 204 -7.29 -1.01 -10.07
C VAL A 204 -8.77 -1.00 -10.43
N LEU A 205 -9.67 -0.83 -9.46
CA LEU A 205 -11.12 -0.76 -9.70
C LEU A 205 -11.48 0.42 -10.62
N CYS A 206 -10.93 1.61 -10.36
CA CYS A 206 -11.16 2.78 -11.22
C CYS A 206 -10.69 2.53 -12.65
N LEU A 207 -9.45 2.04 -12.81
CA LEU A 207 -8.86 1.77 -14.13
C LEU A 207 -9.68 0.73 -14.89
N ARG A 208 -10.10 -0.35 -14.23
CA ARG A 208 -10.95 -1.38 -14.84
C ARG A 208 -12.25 -0.77 -15.34
N ASP A 209 -12.98 -0.07 -14.48
CA ASP A 209 -14.32 0.43 -14.80
C ASP A 209 -14.27 1.44 -15.96
N SER A 210 -13.26 2.32 -15.96
CA SER A 210 -13.04 3.27 -17.05
C SER A 210 -12.68 2.57 -18.37
N LEU A 211 -11.82 1.55 -18.33
CA LEU A 211 -11.39 0.82 -19.52
C LEU A 211 -12.51 -0.06 -20.09
N VAL A 212 -13.20 -0.84 -19.27
CA VAL A 212 -14.32 -1.69 -19.69
C VAL A 212 -15.39 -0.85 -20.38
N LYS A 213 -15.80 0.27 -19.77
CA LYS A 213 -16.77 1.19 -20.36
C LYS A 213 -16.32 1.73 -21.72
N ALA A 214 -15.06 2.16 -21.83
CA ALA A 214 -14.52 2.70 -23.08
C ALA A 214 -14.47 1.66 -24.21
N PHE A 215 -14.16 0.40 -23.90
CA PHE A 215 -14.13 -0.67 -24.89
C PHE A 215 -15.54 -1.18 -25.28
N ASP A 216 -16.48 -1.25 -24.34
CA ASP A 216 -17.87 -1.66 -24.62
C ASP A 216 -18.62 -0.62 -25.48
N GLU A 217 -18.37 0.67 -25.27
CA GLU A 217 -18.90 1.76 -26.11
C GLU A 217 -18.39 1.68 -27.56
N ARG A 218 -17.20 1.12 -27.79
CA ARG A 218 -16.62 0.94 -29.12
C ARG A 218 -17.23 -0.25 -29.86
N GLU A 219 -17.55 -1.32 -29.13
CA GLU A 219 -18.13 -2.55 -29.68
C GLU A 219 -19.63 -2.37 -30.05
N SER A 220 -20.32 -1.51 -29.32
CA SER A 220 -21.68 -1.06 -29.66
C SER A 220 -21.74 -0.13 -30.88
N GLN A 221 -20.65 0.59 -31.19
CA GLN A 221 -20.55 1.41 -32.41
C GLN A 221 -20.11 0.62 -33.65
N SER A 222 -19.32 -0.45 -33.51
CA SER A 222 -18.86 -1.27 -34.64
C SER A 222 -19.94 -2.21 -35.23
N SER A 223 -21.06 -2.40 -34.52
CA SER A 223 -22.20 -3.22 -34.97
C SER A 223 -23.24 -2.44 -35.79
N SER A 224 -23.04 -1.14 -36.03
CA SER A 224 -23.98 -0.27 -36.76
C SER A 224 -23.45 0.35 -38.06
N ASP A 225 -22.21 0.09 -38.47
CA ASP A 225 -21.68 0.62 -39.74
C ASP A 225 -20.96 -0.44 -40.58
N GLY A 226 -21.72 -1.06 -41.49
CA GLY A 226 -21.19 -1.93 -42.53
C GLY A 226 -20.77 -1.11 -43.75
N THR A 227 -19.59 -0.49 -43.73
CA THR A 227 -18.95 0.01 -44.95
C THR A 227 -17.42 -0.20 -44.90
N THR A 228 -16.89 -0.82 -45.97
CA THR A 228 -15.50 -1.22 -46.20
C THR A 228 -14.46 -0.08 -46.12
N PRO A 229 -13.19 -0.37 -45.72
CA PRO A 229 -12.16 0.65 -45.53
C PRO A 229 -11.43 1.00 -46.84
N SER A 230 -11.37 2.30 -47.16
CA SER A 230 -10.44 2.87 -48.13
C SER A 230 -9.24 3.47 -47.40
N SER A 231 -8.04 3.03 -47.80
CA SER A 231 -6.73 3.44 -47.31
C SER A 231 -6.38 4.89 -47.64
N SER A 232 -5.92 5.67 -46.64
CA SER A 232 -4.83 6.69 -46.69
C SER A 232 -4.81 7.58 -45.43
N PRO A 233 -3.67 8.23 -45.09
CA PRO A 233 -3.06 8.08 -43.77
C PRO A 233 -3.31 9.22 -42.78
N ALA A 234 -3.15 8.86 -41.50
CA ALA A 234 -2.65 9.67 -40.38
C ALA A 234 -2.97 11.18 -40.40
N ALA A 235 -4.18 11.54 -39.97
CA ALA A 235 -4.45 12.87 -39.43
C ALA A 235 -4.56 12.79 -37.90
N ARG A 236 -3.65 13.51 -37.24
CA ARG A 236 -3.53 13.73 -35.80
C ARG A 236 -4.91 14.07 -35.18
N ARG A 237 -5.52 13.11 -34.49
CA ARG A 237 -6.79 13.31 -33.77
C ARG A 237 -6.49 13.76 -32.35
N THR A 238 -6.51 15.06 -32.10
CA THR A 238 -6.57 15.60 -30.74
C THR A 238 -7.98 15.30 -30.20
N THR A 239 -8.10 14.32 -29.31
CA THR A 239 -9.34 14.04 -28.58
C THR A 239 -9.49 15.06 -27.45
N VAL A 240 -10.48 15.94 -27.58
CA VAL A 240 -10.92 16.87 -26.53
C VAL A 240 -11.99 16.17 -25.70
N LEU A 241 -11.74 15.97 -24.41
CA LEU A 241 -12.71 15.48 -23.42
C LEU A 241 -13.01 16.60 -22.40
N PRO A 242 -14.26 16.75 -21.93
CA PRO A 242 -14.66 17.87 -21.09
C PRO A 242 -14.09 17.73 -19.66
N GLY A 243 -13.37 18.75 -19.20
CA GLY A 243 -12.87 18.87 -17.84
C GLY A 243 -13.88 19.52 -16.89
N SER A 244 -13.80 19.15 -15.62
CA SER A 244 -14.41 19.88 -14.51
C SER A 244 -13.64 21.20 -14.33
N GLY A 245 -14.14 22.28 -14.93
CA GLY A 245 -13.57 23.62 -14.81
C GLY A 245 -13.23 24.23 -16.16
N GLU A 246 -13.71 25.46 -16.38
CA GLU A 246 -13.51 26.21 -17.60
C GLU A 246 -12.02 26.60 -17.74
N ASN A 247 -11.40 26.16 -18.85
CA ASN A 247 -10.08 26.55 -19.37
C ASN A 247 -8.81 26.07 -18.63
N GLU A 248 -8.60 24.75 -18.53
CA GLU A 248 -7.23 24.19 -18.50
C GLU A 248 -7.10 23.00 -19.46
N LEU A 249 -6.22 23.13 -20.45
CA LEU A 249 -5.97 22.14 -21.50
C LEU A 249 -4.81 21.22 -21.06
N ILE A 250 -5.11 20.01 -20.59
CA ILE A 250 -4.07 19.01 -20.28
C ILE A 250 -3.67 18.32 -21.57
N ILE A 251 -2.48 18.64 -22.08
CA ILE A 251 -1.87 17.96 -23.23
C ILE A 251 -1.31 16.61 -22.74
N VAL A 252 -2.02 15.53 -23.00
CA VAL A 252 -1.52 14.16 -22.75
C VAL A 252 -0.72 13.72 -23.98
N ASP A 253 0.55 13.35 -23.78
CA ASP A 253 1.36 12.79 -24.86
C ASP A 253 0.85 11.40 -25.25
N SER A 254 0.02 11.34 -26.29
CA SER A 254 -0.63 10.10 -26.75
C SER A 254 0.35 9.05 -27.28
N SER A 255 1.65 9.36 -27.41
CA SER A 255 2.65 8.36 -27.80
C SER A 255 3.11 7.45 -26.66
N VAL A 256 2.73 7.76 -25.41
CA VAL A 256 3.12 6.98 -24.22
C VAL A 256 2.14 5.83 -23.94
N TYR A 257 0.87 5.97 -24.36
CA TYR A 257 -0.19 5.01 -24.09
C TYR A 257 -0.47 4.12 -25.31
N ALA A 258 -0.87 2.88 -25.07
CA ALA A 258 -1.17 1.92 -26.14
C ALA A 258 -2.36 2.36 -27.03
N SER A 259 -3.31 3.14 -26.48
CA SER A 259 -4.48 3.64 -27.19
C SER A 259 -5.07 4.88 -26.49
N PRO A 260 -5.93 5.69 -27.16
CA PRO A 260 -6.56 6.85 -26.55
C PRO A 260 -7.49 6.49 -25.37
N GLU A 261 -8.08 5.29 -25.38
CA GLU A 261 -8.89 4.77 -24.27
C GLU A 261 -8.04 4.60 -22.99
N TYR A 262 -6.81 4.07 -23.11
CA TYR A 262 -5.88 3.96 -21.98
C TYR A 262 -5.41 5.32 -21.45
N ALA A 263 -5.20 6.29 -22.34
CA ALA A 263 -4.83 7.65 -21.94
C ALA A 263 -5.97 8.34 -21.15
N ALA A 264 -7.22 8.17 -21.59
CA ALA A 264 -8.39 8.72 -20.91
C ALA A 264 -8.62 8.08 -19.53
N ALA A 265 -8.47 6.76 -19.42
CA ALA A 265 -8.57 6.04 -18.16
C ALA A 265 -7.48 6.47 -17.16
N ALA A 266 -6.23 6.62 -17.62
CA ALA A 266 -5.13 7.08 -16.77
C ALA A 266 -5.35 8.49 -16.22
N LEU A 267 -5.94 9.40 -17.01
CA LEU A 267 -6.25 10.76 -16.58
C LEU A 267 -7.41 10.77 -15.57
N THR A 268 -8.48 10.04 -15.86
CA THR A 268 -9.68 9.94 -15.01
C THR A 268 -9.35 9.36 -13.64
N CYS A 269 -8.51 8.32 -13.60
CA CYS A 269 -8.11 7.63 -12.38
C CYS A 269 -6.82 8.18 -11.75
N SER A 270 -6.30 9.32 -12.23
CA SER A 270 -5.05 9.91 -11.74
C SER A 270 -5.06 10.15 -10.24
N ALA A 271 -6.17 10.63 -9.67
CA ALA A 271 -6.32 10.84 -8.22
C ALA A 271 -6.34 9.54 -7.42
N ALA A 272 -6.99 8.48 -7.94
CA ALA A 272 -7.07 7.18 -7.29
C ALA A 272 -5.74 6.43 -7.33
N CYS A 273 -4.94 6.66 -8.38
CA CYS A 273 -3.63 6.05 -8.57
C CYS A 273 -2.47 6.93 -8.07
N ASN A 274 -2.75 8.12 -7.53
CA ASN A 274 -1.72 9.02 -7.05
C ASN A 274 -1.04 8.45 -5.80
N GLY A 275 0.29 8.30 -5.85
CA GLY A 275 1.06 7.70 -4.75
C GLY A 275 1.08 6.18 -4.72
N THR A 276 0.44 5.49 -5.68
CA THR A 276 0.57 4.03 -5.81
C THR A 276 1.78 3.67 -6.66
N VAL A 277 2.22 2.41 -6.57
CA VAL A 277 3.30 1.86 -7.38
C VAL A 277 2.88 1.50 -8.82
N ILE A 278 1.63 1.74 -9.22
CA ILE A 278 1.12 1.34 -10.54
C ILE A 278 1.63 2.30 -11.62
N ASP A 279 2.20 1.76 -12.69
CA ASP A 279 2.47 2.53 -13.91
C ASP A 279 1.21 2.60 -14.79
N THR A 280 0.48 3.71 -14.70
CA THR A 280 -0.73 3.94 -15.49
C THR A 280 -0.46 3.97 -17.00
N SER A 281 0.78 4.18 -17.42
CA SER A 281 1.17 4.12 -18.85
C SER A 281 1.27 2.69 -19.39
N ARG A 282 1.44 1.69 -18.51
CA ARG A 282 1.68 0.28 -18.86
C ARG A 282 0.56 -0.63 -18.36
N VAL A 283 -0.66 -0.14 -18.44
CA VAL A 283 -1.87 -0.90 -18.11
C VAL A 283 -2.36 -1.63 -19.36
N LYS A 284 -2.73 -2.91 -19.22
CA LYS A 284 -3.37 -3.69 -20.28
C LYS A 284 -4.68 -4.29 -19.77
N LEU A 285 -5.68 -4.35 -20.64
CA LEU A 285 -6.93 -5.04 -20.38
C LEU A 285 -6.88 -6.36 -21.16
N VAL A 286 -7.07 -7.49 -20.48
CA VAL A 286 -6.91 -8.84 -21.05
C VAL A 286 -8.19 -9.65 -20.81
N ASP A 287 -8.59 -10.50 -21.76
CA ASP A 287 -9.83 -11.27 -21.63
C ASP A 287 -9.69 -12.52 -20.74
N SER A 288 -8.47 -13.03 -20.56
CA SER A 288 -8.17 -14.20 -19.72
C SER A 288 -6.78 -14.11 -19.08
N SER A 289 -6.60 -14.75 -17.92
CA SER A 289 -5.28 -14.86 -17.28
C SER A 289 -4.37 -15.82 -18.07
N GLU A 290 -3.49 -15.28 -18.90
CA GLU A 290 -2.29 -16.03 -19.29
C GLU A 290 -1.30 -15.96 -18.13
N GLN A 291 -1.30 -16.98 -17.27
CA GLN A 291 -0.34 -17.05 -16.18
C GLN A 291 1.05 -17.34 -16.77
N LYS A 292 1.87 -16.28 -16.88
CA LYS A 292 3.29 -16.39 -17.20
C LYS A 292 4.05 -16.58 -15.89
N ASP A 293 5.11 -17.38 -15.92
CA ASP A 293 5.91 -17.77 -14.75
C ASP A 293 6.42 -16.59 -13.89
N ASP A 294 6.47 -15.38 -14.46
CA ASP A 294 6.93 -14.14 -13.80
C ASP A 294 5.80 -13.16 -13.38
N SER A 295 4.53 -13.57 -13.40
CA SER A 295 3.38 -12.67 -13.13
C SER A 295 2.60 -13.06 -11.87
N ASN A 296 2.27 -12.06 -11.04
CA ASN A 296 1.55 -12.25 -9.78
C ASN A 296 0.06 -12.01 -9.97
N LEU A 297 -0.79 -12.95 -9.54
CA LEU A 297 -2.25 -12.85 -9.61
C LEU A 297 -2.84 -12.34 -8.28
N CYS A 298 -3.65 -11.28 -8.35
CA CYS A 298 -4.43 -10.75 -7.24
C CYS A 298 -5.94 -10.84 -7.52
N ILE A 299 -6.71 -10.93 -6.45
CA ILE A 299 -8.18 -11.01 -6.47
C ILE A 299 -8.75 -9.93 -5.56
N ILE A 300 -9.62 -9.08 -6.10
CA ILE A 300 -10.38 -8.07 -5.34
C ILE A 300 -11.82 -8.55 -5.22
N TYR A 301 -12.40 -8.44 -4.02
CA TYR A 301 -13.80 -8.72 -3.76
C TYR A 301 -14.56 -7.39 -3.71
N THR A 302 -15.53 -7.20 -4.59
CA THR A 302 -16.39 -6.01 -4.59
C THR A 302 -17.64 -6.22 -3.74
N ASP A 303 -18.28 -5.12 -3.34
CA ASP A 303 -19.54 -5.11 -2.56
C ASP A 303 -20.68 -5.89 -3.25
N ASP A 304 -20.63 -6.00 -4.59
CA ASP A 304 -21.59 -6.76 -5.40
C ASP A 304 -21.32 -8.29 -5.42
N ASN A 305 -20.48 -8.81 -4.51
CA ASN A 305 -20.01 -10.20 -4.49
C ASN A 305 -19.34 -10.65 -5.81
N CYS A 306 -18.68 -9.73 -6.51
CA CYS A 306 -17.89 -10.04 -7.70
C CYS A 306 -16.42 -10.20 -7.35
N ARG A 307 -15.76 -11.17 -8.02
CA ARG A 307 -14.31 -11.34 -7.99
C ARG A 307 -13.69 -10.68 -9.21
N VAL A 308 -12.74 -9.80 -8.96
CA VAL A 308 -11.98 -9.06 -9.96
C VAL A 308 -10.56 -9.56 -9.94
N PHE A 309 -10.06 -10.00 -11.09
CA PHE A 309 -8.72 -10.54 -11.20
C PHE A 309 -7.81 -9.53 -11.89
N PHE A 310 -6.61 -9.36 -11.36
CA PHE A 310 -5.56 -8.60 -12.03
C PHE A 310 -4.22 -9.28 -11.81
N THR A 311 -3.32 -9.15 -12.78
CA THR A 311 -1.93 -9.59 -12.64
C THR A 311 -0.98 -8.42 -12.73
N TYR A 312 0.12 -8.47 -11.99
CA TYR A 312 1.15 -7.45 -12.07
C TYR A 312 2.55 -8.06 -12.18
N ARG A 313 3.46 -7.30 -12.78
CA ARG A 313 4.86 -7.67 -12.97
C ARG A 313 5.75 -6.49 -12.64
N TYR A 314 6.82 -6.72 -11.88
CA TYR A 314 7.85 -5.70 -11.72
C TYR A 314 8.58 -5.52 -13.05
N SER A 315 8.61 -4.30 -13.55
CA SER A 315 9.31 -4.02 -14.81
C SER A 315 10.81 -3.89 -14.55
N ASP A 316 11.63 -4.35 -15.50
CA ASP A 316 13.11 -4.22 -15.47
C ASP A 316 13.60 -2.77 -15.63
N ALA A 317 12.70 -1.77 -15.59
CA ALA A 317 13.04 -0.36 -15.47
C ALA A 317 13.50 -0.07 -14.03
N ILE A 318 14.63 -0.69 -13.73
CA ILE A 318 15.29 -0.84 -12.45
C ILE A 318 16.00 0.49 -12.09
N TYR A 319 15.76 0.94 -10.85
CA TYR A 319 16.41 2.02 -10.06
C TYR A 319 15.86 3.46 -9.97
N LEU A 320 14.87 3.94 -10.75
CA LEU A 320 14.38 5.33 -10.54
C LEU A 320 12.99 5.49 -9.93
N ASN A 321 11.98 4.69 -10.32
CA ASN A 321 10.58 5.03 -10.01
C ASN A 321 9.76 3.98 -9.24
N ARG A 322 10.30 2.77 -8.96
CA ARG A 322 9.60 1.68 -8.24
C ARG A 322 8.18 1.35 -8.78
N LYS A 323 7.96 1.44 -10.09
CA LYS A 323 6.62 1.19 -10.68
C LYS A 323 6.45 -0.21 -11.26
N VAL A 324 5.21 -0.73 -11.24
CA VAL A 324 4.81 -2.06 -11.73
C VAL A 324 3.94 -1.99 -13.00
N ASP A 325 4.13 -2.97 -13.89
CA ASP A 325 3.25 -3.21 -15.04
C ASP A 325 1.96 -3.90 -14.55
N LEU A 326 0.80 -3.50 -15.07
CA LEU A 326 -0.51 -3.99 -14.60
C LEU A 326 -1.35 -4.57 -15.76
N ASN A 327 -1.82 -5.80 -15.61
CA ASN A 327 -2.77 -6.43 -16.52
C ASN A 327 -4.09 -6.69 -15.77
N ILE A 328 -5.16 -6.04 -16.18
CA ILE A 328 -6.49 -6.17 -15.58
C ILE A 328 -7.31 -7.14 -16.43
N ILE A 329 -7.99 -8.10 -15.79
CA ILE A 329 -8.85 -9.04 -16.52
C ILE A 329 -10.23 -8.41 -16.71
N ARG A 330 -10.71 -8.39 -17.95
CA ARG A 330 -11.96 -7.72 -18.36
C ARG A 330 -13.18 -8.31 -17.67
N LYS A 331 -13.30 -9.64 -17.64
CA LYS A 331 -14.48 -10.34 -17.14
C LYS A 331 -14.39 -10.53 -15.62
N SER A 332 -15.36 -9.99 -14.88
CA SER A 332 -15.55 -10.30 -13.46
C SER A 332 -16.36 -11.58 -13.27
N GLU A 333 -16.07 -12.31 -12.20
CA GLU A 333 -16.86 -13.46 -11.78
C GLU A 333 -17.82 -13.03 -10.65
N CYS A 334 -19.05 -12.69 -11.00
CA CYS A 334 -20.10 -12.33 -10.05
C CYS A 334 -20.97 -13.53 -9.71
N VAL A 335 -21.28 -13.71 -8.42
CA VAL A 335 -22.32 -14.66 -8.02
C VAL A 335 -23.67 -13.98 -8.22
N GLU A 336 -24.46 -14.46 -9.19
CA GLU A 336 -25.83 -13.98 -9.35
C GLU A 336 -26.62 -14.29 -8.08
N THR A 337 -27.11 -13.26 -7.39
CA THR A 337 -27.97 -13.45 -6.24
C THR A 337 -29.34 -13.90 -6.74
N ILE A 338 -29.69 -15.16 -6.46
CA ILE A 338 -31.01 -15.68 -6.82
C ILE A 338 -32.04 -14.86 -6.04
N ASN A 339 -32.92 -14.17 -6.76
CA ASN A 339 -33.99 -13.36 -6.20
C ASN A 339 -34.88 -14.20 -5.26
N ILE A 340 -34.63 -14.09 -3.95
CA ILE A 340 -35.27 -14.88 -2.89
C ILE A 340 -36.81 -14.77 -2.96
N LEU A 341 -37.32 -13.62 -3.43
CA LEU A 341 -38.75 -13.38 -3.63
C LEU A 341 -39.43 -14.42 -4.53
N TYR A 342 -38.82 -14.82 -5.64
CA TYR A 342 -39.44 -15.79 -6.56
C TYR A 342 -39.49 -17.20 -5.97
N ILE A 343 -38.46 -17.59 -5.20
CA ILE A 343 -38.45 -18.86 -4.48
C ILE A 343 -39.58 -18.87 -3.44
N VAL A 344 -39.70 -17.80 -2.66
CA VAL A 344 -40.75 -17.67 -1.64
C VAL A 344 -42.15 -17.71 -2.27
N LEU A 345 -42.38 -16.97 -3.36
CA LEU A 345 -43.66 -17.00 -4.08
C LEU A 345 -43.97 -18.39 -4.66
N GLY A 346 -42.97 -19.08 -5.20
CA GLY A 346 -43.11 -20.44 -5.71
C GLY A 346 -43.52 -21.44 -4.62
N VAL A 347 -42.90 -21.37 -3.45
CA VAL A 347 -43.24 -22.24 -2.31
C VAL A 347 -44.66 -21.97 -1.79
N ILE A 348 -45.03 -20.70 -1.62
CA ILE A 348 -46.38 -20.32 -1.17
C ILE A 348 -47.44 -20.83 -2.16
N ALA A 349 -47.23 -20.61 -3.46
CA ALA A 349 -48.14 -21.10 -4.49
C ALA A 349 -48.26 -22.63 -4.47
N GLY A 350 -47.15 -23.35 -4.31
CA GLY A 350 -47.14 -24.81 -4.20
C GLY A 350 -47.93 -25.33 -3.00
N ILE A 351 -47.80 -24.70 -1.84
CA ILE A 351 -48.55 -25.08 -0.62
C ILE A 351 -50.04 -24.83 -0.82
N VAL A 352 -50.42 -23.68 -1.38
CA VAL A 352 -51.83 -23.34 -1.63
C VAL A 352 -52.45 -24.31 -2.62
N VAL A 353 -51.78 -24.59 -3.74
CA VAL A 353 -52.27 -25.54 -4.76
C VAL A 353 -52.34 -26.96 -4.20
N GLY A 354 -51.31 -27.41 -3.50
CA GLY A 354 -51.29 -28.73 -2.85
C GLY A 354 -52.42 -28.88 -1.82
N GLY A 355 -52.66 -27.84 -1.00
CA GLY A 355 -53.76 -27.79 -0.05
C GLY A 355 -55.13 -27.84 -0.72
N LEU A 356 -55.33 -27.09 -1.81
CA LEU A 356 -56.58 -27.12 -2.58
C LEU A 356 -56.84 -28.50 -3.20
N ILE A 357 -55.80 -29.14 -3.75
CA ILE A 357 -55.92 -30.50 -4.30
C ILE A 357 -56.30 -31.50 -3.20
N LEU A 358 -55.66 -31.41 -2.03
CA LEU A 358 -55.97 -32.28 -0.89
C LEU A 358 -57.40 -32.08 -0.40
N LEU A 359 -57.88 -30.83 -0.33
CA LEU A 359 -59.27 -30.53 0.02
C LEU A 359 -60.27 -31.03 -1.03
N LEU A 360 -59.93 -30.94 -2.32
CA LEU A 360 -60.76 -31.49 -3.39
C LEU A 360 -60.85 -33.02 -3.31
N ILE A 361 -59.73 -33.71 -3.05
CA ILE A 361 -59.71 -35.16 -2.86
C ILE A 361 -60.53 -35.54 -1.61
N TYR A 362 -60.31 -34.85 -0.49
CA TYR A 362 -61.08 -35.07 0.74
C TYR A 362 -62.59 -34.89 0.51
N LYS A 363 -62.99 -33.80 -0.14
CA LYS A 363 -64.39 -33.53 -0.49
C LYS A 363 -64.96 -34.60 -1.42
N LEU A 364 -64.17 -35.07 -2.39
CA LEU A 364 -64.58 -36.12 -3.32
C LEU A 364 -64.79 -37.46 -2.60
N VAL A 365 -63.88 -37.84 -1.71
CA VAL A 365 -64.01 -39.07 -0.90
C VAL A 365 -65.26 -39.01 -0.02
N ILE A 366 -65.47 -37.91 0.71
CA ILE A 366 -66.69 -37.74 1.52
C ILE A 366 -67.93 -37.77 0.66
N THR A 367 -67.95 -37.09 -0.48
CA THR A 367 -69.12 -37.08 -1.37
C THR A 367 -69.44 -38.48 -1.89
N ILE A 368 -68.43 -39.32 -2.14
CA ILE A 368 -68.63 -40.73 -2.53
C ILE A 368 -69.22 -41.52 -1.37
N ASP A 369 -68.69 -41.36 -0.16
CA ASP A 369 -69.13 -42.12 1.00
C ASP A 369 -70.56 -41.74 1.39
N ASP A 370 -70.85 -40.43 1.43
CA ASP A 370 -72.18 -39.87 1.69
C ASP A 370 -73.21 -40.36 0.64
N ARG A 371 -72.83 -40.43 -0.64
CA ARG A 371 -73.67 -41.03 -1.68
C ARG A 371 -73.88 -42.54 -1.51
N ARG A 372 -72.86 -43.27 -1.04
CA ARG A 372 -72.97 -44.71 -0.76
C ARG A 372 -73.86 -44.97 0.45
N GLU A 373 -73.72 -44.17 1.49
CA GLU A 373 -74.57 -44.21 2.69
C GLU A 373 -76.00 -43.84 2.35
N LEU A 374 -76.22 -42.78 1.56
CA LEU A 374 -77.55 -42.38 1.08
C LEU A 374 -78.21 -43.51 0.27
N ALA A 375 -77.48 -44.14 -0.67
CA ALA A 375 -78.02 -45.25 -1.45
C ALA A 375 -78.39 -46.46 -0.57
N LYS A 376 -77.58 -46.78 0.45
CA LYS A 376 -77.91 -47.81 1.45
C LYS A 376 -79.14 -47.42 2.27
N PHE A 377 -79.25 -46.16 2.66
CA PHE A 377 -80.38 -45.64 3.44
C PHE A 377 -81.68 -45.69 2.64
N GLU A 378 -81.67 -45.30 1.36
CA GLU A 378 -82.84 -45.41 0.47
C GLU A 378 -83.27 -46.87 0.29
N GLN A 379 -82.33 -47.81 0.12
CA GLN A 379 -82.63 -49.25 0.06
C GLN A 379 -83.22 -49.78 1.38
N GLN A 380 -82.65 -49.38 2.52
CA GLN A 380 -83.21 -49.73 3.84
C GLN A 380 -84.60 -49.11 4.03
N GLY A 381 -84.83 -47.87 3.60
CA GLY A 381 -86.13 -47.20 3.65
C GLY A 381 -87.18 -47.87 2.77
N GLN A 382 -86.80 -48.34 1.58
CA GLN A 382 -87.69 -49.15 0.72
C GLN A 382 -87.97 -50.52 1.32
N ASN A 383 -86.98 -51.19 1.94
CA ASN A 383 -87.17 -52.47 2.63
C ASN A 383 -87.92 -52.32 3.97
N MET A 384 -87.87 -51.16 4.61
CA MET A 384 -88.62 -50.82 5.82
C MET A 384 -90.03 -50.27 5.53
N ARG A 385 -90.40 -50.06 4.26
CA ARG A 385 -91.82 -50.00 3.88
C ARG A 385 -92.39 -51.42 4.00
N TRP A 386 -92.57 -51.85 5.25
CA TRP A 386 -93.43 -52.97 5.61
C TRP A 386 -94.78 -52.75 4.95
N GLU A 387 -95.32 -53.83 4.40
CA GLU A 387 -96.67 -53.92 3.85
C GLU A 387 -97.64 -53.15 4.74
N MET A 388 -98.34 -52.17 4.18
CA MET A 388 -99.60 -51.71 4.74
C MET A 388 -100.63 -52.86 4.56
N ALA A 389 -100.38 -54.01 5.18
CA ALA A 389 -101.41 -55.00 5.39
C ALA A 389 -102.24 -54.47 6.56
N GLU A 390 -103.43 -53.97 6.25
CA GLU A 390 -104.43 -53.65 7.25
C GLU A 390 -104.56 -54.82 8.23
N ASN A 391 -104.64 -54.50 9.53
CA ASN A 391 -104.79 -55.52 10.57
C ASN A 391 -106.01 -56.40 10.24
N PRO A 392 -105.86 -57.72 10.07
CA PRO A 392 -106.94 -58.62 9.66
C PRO A 392 -108.09 -58.76 10.69
N ILE A 393 -107.97 -58.12 11.86
CA ILE A 393 -108.98 -58.07 12.93
C ILE A 393 -109.69 -56.70 12.99
N PHE A 394 -109.33 -55.74 12.13
CA PHE A 394 -109.91 -54.40 12.14
C PHE A 394 -111.22 -54.37 11.33
N GLU A 395 -112.37 -54.32 12.02
CA GLU A 395 -113.65 -53.99 11.42
C GLU A 395 -113.92 -52.48 11.55
N SER A 396 -114.18 -51.80 10.43
CA SER A 396 -114.56 -50.39 10.48
C SER A 396 -115.94 -50.24 11.13
N PRO A 397 -116.15 -49.30 12.07
CA PRO A 397 -117.40 -49.17 12.84
C PRO A 397 -118.56 -48.53 12.02
N THR A 398 -118.47 -48.51 10.70
CA THR A 398 -119.47 -47.91 9.82
C THR A 398 -120.38 -48.99 9.25
N THR A 399 -121.58 -49.13 9.83
CA THR A 399 -122.63 -49.95 9.26
C THR A 399 -123.34 -49.18 8.14
N LYS A 400 -123.20 -49.63 6.88
CA LYS A 400 -124.02 -49.13 5.77
C LYS A 400 -125.42 -49.73 5.91
N VAL A 401 -126.33 -48.99 6.54
CA VAL A 401 -127.76 -49.31 6.54
C VAL A 401 -128.35 -48.83 5.22
N ILE A 402 -128.64 -49.76 4.31
CA ILE A 402 -129.39 -49.46 3.09
C ILE A 402 -130.85 -49.27 3.52
N ASN A 403 -131.39 -48.08 3.29
CA ASN A 403 -132.77 -47.78 3.62
C ASN A 403 -133.71 -48.51 2.65
N PRO A 404 -134.52 -49.49 3.09
CA PRO A 404 -135.40 -50.24 2.20
C PRO A 404 -136.55 -49.42 1.61
N THR A 405 -136.70 -48.14 1.96
CA THR A 405 -137.74 -47.24 1.42
C THR A 405 -137.25 -46.18 0.44
N TYR A 406 -135.98 -46.23 0.00
CA TYR A 406 -135.48 -45.32 -1.05
C TYR A 406 -135.24 -46.08 -2.35
N GLU A 407 -136.31 -46.30 -3.11
CA GLU A 407 -136.24 -46.52 -4.55
C GLU A 407 -135.81 -45.21 -5.22
N GLU A 408 -134.90 -45.28 -6.20
CA GLU A 408 -134.87 -44.33 -7.32
C GLU A 408 -136.18 -44.51 -8.10
N THR A 409 -137.21 -43.89 -7.53
CA THR A 409 -138.64 -43.77 -7.80
C THR A 409 -139.21 -44.33 -9.10
N GLY A 410 -139.95 -45.44 -8.97
CA GLY A 410 -141.30 -45.63 -9.54
C GLY A 410 -141.41 -46.06 -10.99
N TYR A 411 -141.14 -47.34 -11.29
CA TYR A 411 -141.86 -48.18 -12.27
C TYR A 411 -141.49 -49.66 -12.13
#